data_AF-A0AB39SWX9-F1
#
_entry.id   AF-A0AB39SWX9-F1
#
_cell.length_a   1.000
_cell.length_b   1.000
_cell.length_c   1.000
_cell.angle_alpha   90.00
_cell.angle_beta   90.00
_cell.angle_gamma   90.00
#
_symmetry.space_group_name_H-M   'P 1'
#
loop_
_entity.id
_entity.type
_entity.pdbx_description
1 polymer ?
#
loop_
_entity_poly.entity_id
_entity_poly.type
_entity_poly.pdbx_seq_one_letter_code
_entity_poly.pdbx_strand_id
1 'polypeptide(L)'
;MKFYPYKRVVRPITLRVTSAALRLPDGNRDHLDTSAFSTQQRTVALGVAQHDDWVSARIGLSATLPPGVDSEDAPWTELRVLAVLTDGETNVRTAVDLRQDAPGSKEWSGAVEVFRDDHVGRATLAALAVATVDGVSGRSIAETDEDWTVDVVAEEPLGGLRLDVKQVSFSKSSREWLRPYSDAPWIVDASGRLPTVLINGDIEGFSDLLGAESGGLESKVHEMLVAQMATDVWTAVFHSSVGDLEVEPDGSPIFPTDWQGEVLREMLPDVVPGVHVEEALRRVHRRRTGDAGWVELQTRIHYAAVRRAGASKALANALRGLQQLNRGDKA
;
A
#
# COMPACT_ATOMS: atom_id res chain seq x y z
N MET A 1 15.19 10.74 7.70
CA MET A 1 15.25 10.77 9.18
C MET A 1 14.44 11.97 9.65
N LYS A 2 13.31 11.75 10.32
CA LYS A 2 12.47 12.84 10.86
C LYS A 2 13.17 13.42 12.10
N PHE A 3 13.40 14.71 12.14
CA PHE A 3 13.93 15.40 13.33
C PHE A 3 12.77 16.02 14.10
N TYR A 4 12.66 15.69 15.38
CA TYR A 4 11.65 16.25 16.27
C TYR A 4 12.31 17.23 17.23
N PRO A 5 11.69 18.39 17.51
CA PRO A 5 12.27 19.42 18.38
C PRO A 5 12.13 19.09 19.88
N TYR A 6 11.85 17.82 20.23
CA TYR A 6 11.61 17.36 21.59
C TYR A 6 12.02 15.89 21.75
N LYS A 7 12.18 15.44 23.01
CA LYS A 7 12.65 14.08 23.32
C LYS A 7 11.61 13.02 22.96
N ARG A 8 12.06 11.96 22.29
CA ARG A 8 11.26 10.80 21.85
C ARG A 8 12.00 9.51 22.11
N VAL A 9 11.29 8.39 22.11
CA VAL A 9 11.88 7.06 22.06
C VAL A 9 12.19 6.72 20.60
N VAL A 10 13.40 6.20 20.34
CA VAL A 10 13.86 5.88 18.98
C VAL A 10 13.26 4.57 18.45
N ARG A 11 12.97 3.61 19.34
CA ARG A 11 12.34 2.34 18.93
C ARG A 11 10.85 2.54 18.60
N PRO A 12 10.32 1.82 17.60
CA PRO A 12 8.93 1.94 17.22
C PRO A 12 8.00 1.15 18.15
N ILE A 13 6.71 1.48 18.07
CA ILE A 13 5.61 0.69 18.65
C ILE A 13 5.37 -0.52 17.74
N THR A 14 5.20 -1.70 18.32
CA THR A 14 4.77 -2.88 17.55
C THR A 14 3.26 -2.95 17.56
N LEU A 15 2.61 -2.77 16.40
CA LEU A 15 1.16 -2.89 16.25
C LEU A 15 0.78 -4.22 15.61
N ARG A 16 -0.21 -4.90 16.19
CA ARG A 16 -0.80 -6.14 15.67
C ARG A 16 -2.31 -5.99 15.55
N VAL A 17 -2.86 -6.52 14.46
CA VAL A 17 -4.29 -6.83 14.35
C VAL A 17 -4.53 -8.19 15.00
N THR A 18 -5.50 -8.24 15.92
CA THR A 18 -5.83 -9.44 16.69
C THR A 18 -7.13 -10.09 16.26
N SER A 19 -8.02 -9.32 15.61
CA SER A 19 -9.29 -9.80 15.07
C SER A 19 -9.87 -8.81 14.07
N ALA A 20 -10.75 -9.29 13.18
CA ALA A 20 -11.59 -8.48 12.33
C ALA A 20 -13.02 -9.03 12.34
N ALA A 21 -14.02 -8.15 12.37
CA ALA A 21 -15.42 -8.55 12.30
C ALA A 21 -16.23 -7.53 11.49
N LEU A 22 -17.09 -8.00 10.59
CA LEU A 22 -17.99 -7.18 9.80
C LEU A 22 -19.35 -7.08 10.48
N ARG A 23 -19.96 -5.90 10.46
CA ARG A 23 -21.37 -5.69 10.80
C ARG A 23 -22.18 -5.65 9.52
N LEU A 24 -23.13 -6.58 9.39
CA LEU A 24 -24.01 -6.70 8.24
C LEU A 24 -25.25 -5.78 8.39
N PRO A 25 -26.03 -5.55 7.32
CA PRO A 25 -27.22 -4.71 7.36
C PRO A 25 -28.30 -5.17 8.36
N ASP A 26 -28.35 -6.47 8.65
CA ASP A 26 -29.27 -7.05 9.63
C ASP A 26 -28.84 -6.81 11.10
N GLY A 27 -27.67 -6.18 11.30
CA GLY A 27 -27.10 -5.86 12.60
C GLY A 27 -26.22 -6.97 13.20
N ASN A 28 -26.15 -8.15 12.57
CA ASN A 28 -25.29 -9.23 13.02
C ASN A 28 -23.81 -8.89 12.78
N ARG A 29 -22.95 -9.44 13.64
CA ARG A 29 -21.49 -9.37 13.47
C ARG A 29 -20.97 -10.72 12.99
N ASP A 30 -20.38 -10.71 11.80
CA ASP A 30 -19.64 -11.84 11.28
C ASP A 30 -18.16 -11.69 11.65
N HIS A 31 -17.60 -12.72 12.30
CA HIS A 31 -16.20 -12.73 12.69
C HIS A 31 -15.38 -13.30 11.54
N LEU A 32 -14.51 -12.47 10.97
CA LEU A 32 -13.67 -12.91 9.87
C LEU A 32 -12.63 -13.89 10.39
N ASP A 33 -12.39 -14.94 9.61
CA ASP A 33 -11.29 -15.86 9.87
C ASP A 33 -9.95 -15.10 9.82
N THR A 34 -8.93 -15.67 10.45
CA THR A 34 -7.53 -15.23 10.41
C THR A 34 -6.99 -15.04 8.99
N SER A 35 -7.63 -15.60 7.96
CA SER A 35 -7.31 -15.35 6.56
C SER A 35 -7.65 -13.92 6.08
N ALA A 36 -8.52 -13.19 6.77
CA ALA A 36 -8.90 -11.82 6.41
C ALA A 36 -7.85 -10.77 6.83
N PHE A 37 -6.82 -11.15 7.59
CA PHE A 37 -5.72 -10.26 7.90
C PHE A 37 -4.38 -11.00 7.90
N SER A 38 -3.35 -10.37 7.34
CA SER A 38 -2.02 -10.95 7.29
C SER A 38 -1.05 -10.09 8.08
N THR A 39 -0.45 -10.68 9.11
CA THR A 39 0.59 -10.02 9.91
C THR A 39 1.86 -9.78 9.11
N GLN A 40 2.19 -10.68 8.18
CA GLN A 40 3.34 -10.52 7.30
C GLN A 40 3.16 -9.35 6.34
N GLN A 41 1.95 -9.22 5.79
CA GLN A 41 1.56 -8.17 4.84
C GLN A 41 1.09 -6.88 5.52
N ARG A 42 0.95 -6.92 6.86
CA ARG A 42 0.30 -5.88 7.68
C ARG A 42 -0.99 -5.38 7.05
N THR A 43 -1.82 -6.27 6.53
CA THR A 43 -3.05 -5.89 5.82
C THR A 43 -4.27 -6.55 6.42
N VAL A 44 -5.37 -5.81 6.47
CA VAL A 44 -6.72 -6.32 6.71
C VAL A 44 -7.52 -6.14 5.42
N ALA A 45 -8.08 -7.24 4.92
CA ALA A 45 -8.98 -7.25 3.77
C ALA A 45 -10.42 -7.36 4.26
N LEU A 46 -11.24 -6.36 3.94
CA LEU A 46 -12.64 -6.29 4.34
C LEU A 46 -13.61 -6.54 3.18
N GLY A 47 -13.11 -6.61 1.94
CA GLY A 47 -13.91 -6.96 0.76
C GLY A 47 -14.13 -8.47 0.65
N VAL A 48 -14.60 -9.11 1.72
CA VAL A 48 -14.78 -10.58 1.72
C VAL A 48 -15.96 -10.95 0.81
N ALA A 49 -15.72 -11.85 -0.15
CA ALA A 49 -16.62 -12.22 -1.27
C ALA A 49 -18.06 -12.65 -0.90
N GLN A 50 -18.39 -12.80 0.38
CA GLN A 50 -19.74 -13.14 0.86
C GLN A 50 -20.52 -11.95 1.45
N HIS A 51 -19.88 -10.79 1.64
CA HIS A 51 -20.43 -9.67 2.41
C HIS A 51 -20.20 -8.31 1.77
N ASP A 52 -20.39 -8.18 0.45
CA ASP A 52 -20.29 -6.90 -0.28
C ASP A 52 -21.28 -5.82 0.19
N ASP A 53 -22.15 -6.11 1.16
CA ASP A 53 -23.14 -5.22 1.76
C ASP A 53 -22.83 -4.82 3.21
N TRP A 54 -21.64 -5.16 3.73
CA TRP A 54 -21.26 -4.80 5.10
C TRP A 54 -21.33 -3.28 5.35
N VAL A 55 -21.66 -2.89 6.59
CA VAL A 55 -21.90 -1.50 6.98
C VAL A 55 -20.72 -0.92 7.75
N SER A 56 -20.17 -1.67 8.70
CA SER A 56 -18.94 -1.29 9.40
C SER A 56 -18.09 -2.52 9.71
N ALA A 57 -16.78 -2.34 9.87
CA ALA A 57 -15.87 -3.36 10.34
C ALA A 57 -15.27 -2.94 11.68
N ARG A 58 -15.07 -3.90 12.59
CA ARG A 58 -14.34 -3.71 13.84
C ARG A 58 -13.04 -4.47 13.77
N ILE A 59 -11.93 -3.75 13.91
CA ILE A 59 -10.59 -4.32 13.87
C ILE A 59 -10.03 -4.27 15.29
N GLY A 60 -9.81 -5.43 15.90
CA GLY A 60 -9.16 -5.57 17.21
C GLY A 60 -7.65 -5.37 17.09
N LEU A 61 -7.07 -4.66 18.05
CA LEU A 61 -5.68 -4.21 18.01
C LEU A 61 -4.96 -4.53 19.32
N SER A 62 -3.67 -4.81 19.20
CA SER A 62 -2.71 -4.88 20.30
C SER A 62 -1.46 -4.10 19.92
N ALA A 63 -1.06 -3.17 20.78
CA ALA A 63 0.11 -2.32 20.61
C ALA A 63 1.08 -2.54 21.76
N THR A 64 2.30 -2.95 21.42
CA THR A 64 3.39 -3.14 22.39
C THR A 64 4.28 -1.90 22.40
N LEU A 65 4.36 -1.24 23.55
CA LEU A 65 5.22 -0.07 23.72
C LEU A 65 6.71 -0.46 23.83
N PRO A 66 7.62 0.32 23.21
CA PRO A 66 9.04 0.09 23.36
C PRO A 66 9.51 0.42 24.79
N PRO A 67 10.60 -0.21 25.28
CA PRO A 67 11.12 0.07 26.61
C PRO A 67 11.44 1.55 26.82
N GLY A 68 11.06 2.07 28.00
CA GLY A 68 11.34 3.45 28.42
C GLY A 68 10.24 4.46 28.10
N VAL A 69 9.18 4.07 27.37
CA VAL A 69 8.01 4.94 27.12
C VAL A 69 7.21 5.19 28.40
N ASP A 70 7.07 4.17 29.22
CA ASP A 70 6.26 4.11 30.45
C ASP A 70 7.11 4.15 31.73
N SER A 71 8.38 4.54 31.63
CA SER A 71 9.29 4.63 32.78
C SER A 71 8.90 5.79 33.71
N GLU A 72 9.06 5.60 35.03
CA GLU A 72 8.87 6.66 36.01
C GLU A 72 9.84 7.85 35.78
N ASP A 73 11.02 7.60 35.22
CA ASP A 73 12.02 8.61 34.87
C ASP A 73 11.78 9.24 33.48
N ALA A 74 10.66 8.94 32.84
CA ALA A 74 10.35 9.48 31.53
C ALA A 74 10.19 11.01 31.59
N PRO A 75 10.70 11.76 30.61
CA PRO A 75 10.66 13.23 30.58
C PRO A 75 9.29 13.77 30.13
N TRP A 76 8.24 12.97 30.24
CA TRP A 76 6.89 13.27 29.77
C TRP A 76 5.85 12.70 30.72
N THR A 77 4.64 13.24 30.65
CA THR A 77 3.51 12.87 31.52
C THR A 77 2.25 12.61 30.69
N GLU A 78 1.17 12.11 31.31
CA GLU A 78 -0.13 11.89 30.64
C GLU A 78 -0.02 11.01 29.38
N LEU A 79 0.70 9.90 29.51
CA LEU A 79 0.85 8.92 28.44
C LEU A 79 -0.51 8.38 27.99
N ARG A 80 -0.77 8.46 26.68
CA ARG A 80 -1.87 7.78 26.00
C ARG A 80 -1.36 7.04 24.79
N VAL A 81 -1.98 5.90 24.48
CA VAL A 81 -1.70 5.15 23.26
C VAL A 81 -2.92 5.22 22.38
N LEU A 82 -2.74 5.72 21.17
CA LEU A 82 -3.80 5.89 20.18
C LEU A 82 -3.58 4.92 19.02
N ALA A 83 -4.65 4.29 18.55
CA ALA A 83 -4.69 3.77 17.19
C ALA A 83 -5.34 4.81 16.29
N VAL A 84 -4.71 5.09 15.14
CA VAL A 84 -5.14 6.11 14.19
C VAL A 84 -5.32 5.48 12.82
N LEU A 85 -6.55 5.48 12.34
CA LEU A 85 -6.92 5.11 10.97
C LEU A 85 -7.02 6.39 10.13
N THR A 86 -6.36 6.42 8.97
CA THR A 86 -6.37 7.57 8.06
C THR A 86 -6.68 7.09 6.65
N ASP A 87 -7.67 7.68 6.01
CA ASP A 87 -7.96 7.51 4.60
C ASP A 87 -7.53 8.76 3.84
N GLY A 88 -6.56 8.61 2.94
CA GLY A 88 -6.03 9.73 2.17
C GLY A 88 -6.96 10.20 1.05
N GLU A 89 -7.83 9.33 0.54
CA GLU A 89 -8.75 9.67 -0.55
C GLU A 89 -9.97 10.45 -0.03
N THR A 90 -10.54 10.02 1.09
CA THR A 90 -11.71 10.67 1.70
C THR A 90 -11.33 11.72 2.76
N ASN A 91 -10.05 11.78 3.14
CA ASN A 91 -9.54 12.62 4.23
C ASN A 91 -10.18 12.31 5.60
N VAL A 92 -10.76 11.11 5.76
CA VAL A 92 -11.29 10.64 7.04
C VAL A 92 -10.15 10.22 7.95
N ARG A 93 -10.26 10.63 9.23
CA ARG A 93 -9.30 10.24 10.27
C ARG A 93 -10.01 9.87 11.55
N THR A 94 -9.82 8.62 11.98
CA THR A 94 -10.40 8.07 13.20
C THR A 94 -9.28 7.77 14.18
N ALA A 95 -9.35 8.34 15.38
CA ALA A 95 -8.40 8.07 16.46
C ALA A 95 -9.13 7.46 17.66
N VAL A 96 -8.61 6.35 18.19
CA VAL A 96 -9.18 5.66 19.35
C VAL A 96 -8.11 5.44 20.41
N ASP A 97 -8.46 5.65 21.68
CA ASP A 97 -7.58 5.31 22.80
C ASP A 97 -7.51 3.78 22.96
N LEU A 98 -6.29 3.25 22.93
CA LEU A 98 -5.99 1.91 23.40
C LEU A 98 -5.88 1.94 24.92
N ARG A 99 -6.20 0.81 25.56
CA ARG A 99 -6.16 0.67 27.01
C ARG A 99 -5.05 -0.28 27.40
N GLN A 100 -4.33 0.06 28.47
CA GLN A 100 -3.32 -0.82 29.03
C GLN A 100 -3.98 -2.11 29.52
N ASP A 101 -3.45 -3.27 29.12
CA ASP A 101 -4.08 -4.57 29.43
C ASP A 101 -4.08 -4.89 30.93
N ALA A 102 -3.03 -4.44 31.63
CA ALA A 102 -2.88 -4.52 33.08
C ALA A 102 -1.98 -3.39 33.57
N PRO A 103 -2.08 -2.96 34.85
CA PRO A 103 -1.18 -1.96 35.40
C PRO A 103 0.30 -2.33 35.21
N GLY A 104 1.06 -1.45 34.56
CA GLY A 104 2.49 -1.67 34.24
C GLY A 104 2.75 -2.60 33.05
N SER A 105 1.71 -3.04 32.34
CA SER A 105 1.87 -3.79 31.08
C SER A 105 2.38 -2.90 29.96
N LYS A 106 3.24 -3.45 29.11
CA LYS A 106 3.65 -2.80 27.86
C LYS A 106 2.65 -3.01 26.73
N GLU A 107 1.69 -3.92 26.93
CA GLU A 107 0.65 -4.24 25.98
C GLU A 107 -0.58 -3.36 26.21
N TRP A 108 -1.05 -2.77 25.11
CA TRP A 108 -2.22 -1.92 25.06
C TRP A 108 -3.17 -2.46 24.01
N SER A 109 -4.42 -2.71 24.38
CA SER A 109 -5.42 -3.29 23.48
C SER A 109 -6.61 -2.37 23.26
N GLY A 110 -7.26 -2.55 22.13
CA GLY A 110 -8.46 -1.80 21.77
C GLY A 110 -9.03 -2.26 20.44
N ALA A 111 -9.91 -1.46 19.87
CA ALA A 111 -10.42 -1.72 18.53
C ALA A 111 -10.77 -0.41 17.84
N VAL A 112 -10.63 -0.39 16.52
CA VAL A 112 -11.08 0.70 15.65
C VAL A 112 -12.31 0.23 14.86
N GLU A 113 -13.28 1.12 14.69
CA GLU A 113 -14.41 0.92 13.78
C GLU A 113 -14.10 1.61 12.45
N VAL A 114 -14.37 0.90 11.36
CA VAL A 114 -14.22 1.33 9.97
C VAL A 114 -15.62 1.36 9.38
N PHE A 115 -16.12 2.52 8.98
CA PHE A 115 -17.43 2.61 8.33
C PHE A 115 -17.25 2.55 6.83
N ARG A 116 -17.97 1.64 6.16
CA ARG A 116 -17.75 1.41 4.73
C ARG A 116 -17.87 2.68 3.90
N ASP A 117 -18.88 3.49 4.19
CA ASP A 117 -19.20 4.70 3.43
C ASP A 117 -18.20 5.86 3.65
N ASP A 118 -17.36 5.76 4.68
CA ASP A 118 -16.35 6.77 5.00
C ASP A 118 -15.01 6.53 4.28
N HIS A 119 -14.87 5.38 3.61
CA HIS A 119 -13.60 4.90 3.09
C HIS A 119 -13.67 4.51 1.61
N VAL A 120 -12.59 4.79 0.87
CA VAL A 120 -12.45 4.36 -0.53
C VAL A 120 -11.12 3.67 -0.73
N GLY A 121 -11.18 2.38 -1.09
CA GLY A 121 -9.98 1.58 -1.36
C GLY A 121 -9.21 1.24 -0.08
N ARG A 122 -8.22 2.06 0.30
CA ARG A 122 -7.25 1.71 1.35
C ARG A 122 -7.08 2.83 2.36
N ALA A 123 -7.13 2.46 3.64
CA ALA A 123 -6.78 3.31 4.76
C ALA A 123 -5.50 2.81 5.45
N THR A 124 -4.74 3.71 6.06
CA THR A 124 -3.55 3.39 6.86
C THR A 124 -3.89 3.38 8.34
N LEU A 125 -3.39 2.39 9.07
CA LEU A 125 -3.61 2.19 10.49
C LEU A 125 -2.27 2.18 11.23
N ALA A 126 -2.07 3.17 12.08
CA ALA A 126 -0.86 3.40 12.85
C ALA A 126 -1.15 3.39 14.35
N ALA A 127 -0.13 3.12 15.17
CA ALA A 127 -0.19 3.34 16.62
C ALA A 127 0.74 4.49 17.02
N LEU A 128 0.24 5.37 17.90
CA LEU A 128 0.96 6.52 18.41
C LEU A 128 0.94 6.50 19.94
N ALA A 129 2.11 6.54 20.56
CA ALA A 129 2.21 6.93 21.96
C ALA A 129 2.33 8.45 22.01
N VAL A 130 1.39 9.11 22.66
CA VAL A 130 1.36 10.56 22.83
C VAL A 130 1.45 10.90 24.31
N ALA A 131 2.10 12.02 24.61
CA ALA A 131 2.29 12.47 25.98
C ALA A 131 2.39 14.01 26.02
N THR A 132 2.38 14.55 27.23
CA THR A 132 2.72 15.94 27.51
C THR A 132 4.24 16.05 27.66
N VAL A 133 4.90 16.69 26.69
CA VAL A 133 6.36 16.89 26.64
C VAL A 133 6.65 18.38 26.65
N ASP A 134 7.50 18.84 27.56
CA ASP A 134 7.84 20.27 27.73
C ASP A 134 6.60 21.17 27.88
N GLY A 135 5.57 20.69 28.58
CA GLY A 135 4.30 21.40 28.80
C GLY A 135 3.33 21.41 27.62
N VAL A 136 3.66 20.76 26.49
CA VAL A 136 2.79 20.66 25.31
C VAL A 136 2.14 19.28 25.26
N SER A 137 0.82 19.24 25.37
CA SER A 137 0.04 18.00 25.34
C SER A 137 -0.05 17.40 23.94
N GLY A 138 -0.19 16.07 23.89
CA GLY A 138 -0.46 15.34 22.64
C GLY A 138 0.75 15.18 21.70
N ARG A 139 1.97 15.44 22.17
CA ARG A 139 3.19 15.21 21.38
C ARG A 139 3.44 13.71 21.23
N SER A 140 3.64 13.26 19.98
CA SER A 140 4.01 11.86 19.72
C SER A 140 5.41 11.59 20.22
N ILE A 141 5.56 10.65 21.15
CA ILE A 141 6.84 10.23 21.75
C ILE A 141 7.34 8.89 21.19
N ALA A 142 6.45 8.08 20.60
CA ALA A 142 6.78 6.91 19.81
C ALA A 142 5.66 6.68 18.77
N GLU A 143 6.00 6.06 17.64
CA GLU A 143 5.08 5.72 16.55
C GLU A 143 5.42 4.33 15.99
N THR A 144 4.51 3.73 15.25
CA THR A 144 4.82 2.58 14.37
C THR A 144 5.85 2.98 13.32
N ASP A 145 6.70 2.04 12.90
CA ASP A 145 7.65 2.25 11.80
C ASP A 145 7.06 1.93 10.43
N GLU A 146 6.25 0.88 10.36
CA GLU A 146 5.43 0.54 9.20
C GLU A 146 3.99 0.35 9.65
N ASP A 147 3.09 1.04 8.96
CA ASP A 147 1.67 1.04 9.25
C ASP A 147 0.99 -0.22 8.71
N TRP A 148 -0.20 -0.50 9.23
CA TRP A 148 -1.10 -1.49 8.65
C TRP A 148 -1.94 -0.87 7.53
N THR A 149 -2.24 -1.65 6.51
CA THR A 149 -3.21 -1.31 5.47
C THR A 149 -4.56 -1.92 5.82
N VAL A 150 -5.63 -1.14 5.72
CA VAL A 150 -7.01 -1.62 5.78
C VAL A 150 -7.61 -1.42 4.40
N ASP A 151 -7.77 -2.51 3.65
CA ASP A 151 -8.33 -2.50 2.30
C ASP A 151 -9.82 -2.85 2.39
N VAL A 152 -10.68 -1.88 2.04
CA VAL A 152 -12.14 -2.02 2.12
C VAL A 152 -12.74 -2.76 0.93
N VAL A 153 -11.92 -3.07 -0.10
CA VAL A 153 -12.37 -3.67 -1.36
C VAL A 153 -11.72 -5.04 -1.62
N ALA A 154 -10.50 -5.27 -1.12
CA ALA A 154 -9.79 -6.53 -1.36
C ALA A 154 -10.44 -7.72 -0.65
N GLU A 155 -10.50 -8.85 -1.37
CA GLU A 155 -10.90 -10.16 -0.85
C GLU A 155 -9.80 -10.86 -0.05
N GLU A 156 -8.53 -10.51 -0.31
CA GLU A 156 -7.35 -11.09 0.36
C GLU A 156 -6.45 -9.99 0.93
N PRO A 157 -5.85 -10.20 2.12
CA PRO A 157 -5.04 -9.19 2.80
C PRO A 157 -3.64 -9.05 2.20
N LEU A 158 -3.56 -8.50 0.99
CA LEU A 158 -2.32 -8.22 0.29
C LEU A 158 -1.83 -6.80 0.58
N GLY A 159 -0.55 -6.64 0.94
CA GLY A 159 0.10 -5.38 1.34
C GLY A 159 0.01 -4.23 0.34
N GLY A 160 -0.31 -4.53 -0.92
CA GLY A 160 0.09 -3.72 -2.06
C GLY A 160 1.58 -3.83 -2.33
N LEU A 161 1.94 -3.74 -3.61
CA LEU A 161 3.34 -3.78 -4.03
C LEU A 161 4.17 -2.71 -3.29
N ARG A 162 5.04 -3.16 -2.38
CA ARG A 162 6.06 -2.31 -1.75
C ARG A 162 7.14 -1.99 -2.78
N LEU A 163 7.38 -0.69 -3.04
CA LEU A 163 8.36 -0.22 -4.00
C LEU A 163 9.14 1.00 -3.49
N ASP A 164 10.41 1.09 -3.86
CA ASP A 164 11.26 2.26 -3.60
C ASP A 164 11.13 3.25 -4.75
N VAL A 165 11.03 4.55 -4.47
CA VAL A 165 11.12 5.61 -5.49
C VAL A 165 12.35 6.47 -5.23
N LYS A 166 13.22 6.61 -6.24
CA LYS A 166 14.47 7.36 -6.11
C LYS A 166 14.68 8.26 -7.33
N GLN A 167 14.84 9.56 -7.09
CA GLN A 167 15.25 10.49 -8.12
C GLN A 167 16.77 10.55 -8.21
N VAL A 168 17.32 10.34 -9.41
CA VAL A 168 18.76 10.39 -9.68
C VAL A 168 19.00 10.93 -11.09
N SER A 169 20.12 11.63 -11.30
CA SER A 169 20.61 11.92 -12.65
C SER A 169 21.04 10.60 -13.31
N PHE A 170 20.54 10.32 -14.52
CA PHE A 170 20.92 9.11 -15.26
C PHE A 170 22.23 9.32 -16.00
N SER A 171 22.44 10.52 -16.57
CA SER A 171 23.65 10.89 -17.29
C SER A 171 24.88 11.03 -16.37
N LYS A 172 24.70 11.56 -15.16
CA LYS A 172 25.78 11.81 -14.18
C LYS A 172 25.78 10.79 -13.04
N SER A 173 25.01 9.70 -13.14
CA SER A 173 24.93 8.70 -12.08
C SER A 173 26.29 8.06 -11.79
N SER A 174 26.54 7.78 -10.52
CA SER A 174 27.60 6.85 -10.11
C SER A 174 27.28 5.40 -10.50
N ARG A 175 26.00 5.09 -10.76
CA ARG A 175 25.56 3.80 -11.29
C ARG A 175 25.71 3.81 -12.81
N GLU A 176 26.81 3.27 -13.31
CA GLU A 176 27.15 3.34 -14.74
C GLU A 176 26.10 2.70 -15.66
N TRP A 177 25.39 1.69 -15.16
CA TRP A 177 24.31 1.02 -15.90
C TRP A 177 23.10 1.91 -16.20
N LEU A 178 22.96 3.08 -15.53
CA LEU A 178 21.89 4.04 -15.83
C LEU A 178 22.21 4.93 -17.02
N ARG A 179 23.48 5.12 -17.36
CA ARG A 179 23.90 6.04 -18.43
C ARG A 179 23.31 5.71 -19.81
N PRO A 180 23.19 4.44 -20.23
CA PRO A 180 22.56 4.09 -21.51
C PRO A 180 21.09 4.51 -21.64
N TYR A 181 20.42 4.81 -20.53
CA TYR A 181 19.01 5.13 -20.48
C TYR A 181 18.76 6.63 -20.21
N SER A 182 19.75 7.48 -20.44
CA SER A 182 19.70 8.92 -20.08
C SER A 182 18.56 9.71 -20.72
N ASP A 183 17.93 9.16 -21.77
CA ASP A 183 16.77 9.69 -22.48
C ASP A 183 15.43 9.17 -21.93
N ALA A 184 15.43 8.18 -21.04
CA ALA A 184 14.24 7.67 -20.40
C ALA A 184 13.83 8.55 -19.20
N PRO A 185 12.52 8.83 -19.01
CA PRO A 185 12.04 9.61 -17.87
C PRO A 185 12.01 8.85 -16.55
N TRP A 186 11.84 7.54 -16.61
CA TRP A 186 11.97 6.63 -15.47
C TRP A 186 12.40 5.24 -15.94
N ILE A 187 12.89 4.45 -15.00
CA ILE A 187 13.19 3.02 -15.17
C ILE A 187 12.68 2.27 -13.95
N VAL A 188 12.21 1.06 -14.17
CA VAL A 188 11.85 0.12 -13.10
C VAL A 188 12.95 -0.92 -12.97
N ASP A 189 13.63 -0.94 -11.84
CA ASP A 189 14.59 -1.98 -11.47
C ASP A 189 13.90 -2.98 -10.53
N ALA A 190 13.49 -4.12 -11.07
CA ALA A 190 12.84 -5.20 -10.32
C ALA A 190 13.83 -6.30 -9.85
N SER A 191 15.14 -6.09 -10.03
CA SER A 191 16.18 -7.08 -9.67
C SER A 191 16.54 -7.08 -8.17
N GLY A 192 16.15 -6.01 -7.47
CA GLY A 192 16.44 -5.83 -6.05
C GLY A 192 15.48 -6.57 -5.11
N ARG A 193 15.80 -6.51 -3.82
CA ARG A 193 14.95 -7.05 -2.74
C ARG A 193 13.58 -6.34 -2.65
N LEU A 194 13.51 -5.11 -3.13
CA LEU A 194 12.29 -4.37 -3.44
C LEU A 194 12.44 -3.77 -4.84
N PRO A 195 11.37 -3.74 -5.65
CA PRO A 195 11.39 -3.05 -6.93
C PRO A 195 11.63 -1.55 -6.69
N THR A 196 12.52 -0.96 -7.47
CA THR A 196 12.86 0.46 -7.38
C THR A 196 12.46 1.17 -8.67
N VAL A 197 11.65 2.21 -8.54
CA VAL A 197 11.40 3.19 -9.60
C VAL A 197 12.46 4.27 -9.51
N LEU A 198 13.29 4.36 -10.55
CA LEU A 198 14.30 5.39 -10.70
C LEU A 198 13.73 6.49 -11.59
N ILE A 199 13.62 7.70 -11.06
CA ILE A 199 13.15 8.88 -11.80
C ILE A 199 14.36 9.64 -12.31
N ASN A 200 14.38 9.96 -13.60
CA ASN A 200 15.47 10.68 -14.22
C ASN A 200 15.41 12.17 -13.85
N GLY A 201 16.31 12.58 -12.96
CA GLY A 201 16.44 13.97 -12.53
C GLY A 201 17.07 14.90 -13.57
N ASP A 202 17.51 14.38 -14.73
CA ASP A 202 18.05 15.21 -15.82
C ASP A 202 16.96 15.84 -16.70
N ILE A 203 15.70 15.40 -16.56
CA ILE A 203 14.57 15.96 -17.31
C ILE A 203 14.00 17.17 -16.58
N GLU A 204 14.18 18.35 -17.18
CA GLU A 204 13.71 19.62 -16.62
C GLU A 204 12.19 19.63 -16.41
N GLY A 205 11.75 20.10 -15.24
CA GLY A 205 10.33 20.22 -14.86
C GLY A 205 9.61 18.91 -14.54
N PHE A 206 10.22 17.73 -14.74
CA PHE A 206 9.56 16.45 -14.50
C PHE A 206 9.28 16.20 -13.00
N SER A 207 10.24 16.52 -12.13
CA SER A 207 10.05 16.38 -10.68
C SER A 207 9.03 17.34 -10.10
N ASP A 208 8.97 18.55 -10.62
CA ASP A 208 7.98 19.54 -10.19
C ASP A 208 6.56 19.10 -10.59
N LEU A 209 6.42 18.50 -11.78
CA LEU A 209 5.17 17.90 -12.24
C LEU A 209 4.75 16.69 -11.39
N LEU A 210 5.71 15.88 -10.92
CA LEU A 210 5.46 14.77 -9.98
C LEU A 210 5.13 15.24 -8.56
N GLY A 211 5.55 16.46 -8.20
CA GLY A 211 5.27 17.07 -6.90
C GLY A 211 4.07 18.02 -6.89
N ALA A 212 3.37 18.18 -8.02
CA ALA A 212 2.32 19.17 -8.17
C ALA A 212 1.17 18.95 -7.16
N GLU A 213 0.85 20.01 -6.40
CA GLU A 213 -0.26 20.01 -5.45
C GLU A 213 -1.63 19.92 -6.15
N SER A 214 -2.68 19.58 -5.39
CA SER A 214 -4.01 19.32 -5.91
C SER A 214 -4.68 20.56 -6.52
N GLY A 215 -5.12 20.45 -7.78
CA GLY A 215 -5.90 21.48 -8.48
C GLY A 215 -5.34 21.83 -9.87
N GLY A 216 -6.23 22.17 -10.80
CA GLY A 216 -5.84 22.63 -12.14
C GLY A 216 -5.43 21.53 -13.13
N LEU A 217 -4.95 21.95 -14.31
CA LEU A 217 -4.59 21.07 -15.42
C LEU A 217 -3.32 20.25 -15.13
N GLU A 218 -2.35 20.84 -14.44
CA GLU A 218 -1.08 20.17 -14.05
C GLU A 218 -1.34 18.95 -13.18
N SER A 219 -2.25 19.05 -12.21
CA SER A 219 -2.67 17.92 -11.37
C SER A 219 -3.29 16.77 -12.19
N LYS A 220 -3.98 17.07 -13.32
CA LYS A 220 -4.53 16.06 -14.22
C LYS A 220 -3.48 15.40 -15.12
N VAL A 221 -2.49 16.17 -15.58
CA VAL A 221 -1.34 15.63 -16.31
C VAL A 221 -0.50 14.74 -15.37
N HIS A 222 -0.30 15.19 -14.13
CA HIS A 222 0.33 14.42 -13.06
C HIS A 222 -0.38 13.08 -12.81
N GLU A 223 -1.71 13.09 -12.59
CA GLU A 223 -2.51 11.85 -12.42
C GLU A 223 -2.31 10.87 -13.59
N MET A 224 -2.27 11.39 -14.83
CA MET A 224 -2.06 10.56 -16.02
C MET A 224 -0.64 9.98 -16.10
N LEU A 225 0.37 10.76 -15.77
CA LEU A 225 1.77 10.30 -15.74
C LEU A 225 2.01 9.25 -14.66
N VAL A 226 1.47 9.46 -13.46
CA VAL A 226 1.56 8.48 -12.37
C VAL A 226 0.89 7.16 -12.77
N ALA A 227 -0.27 7.22 -13.43
CA ALA A 227 -0.92 6.02 -13.94
C ALA A 227 -0.10 5.31 -15.03
N GLN A 228 0.57 6.05 -15.91
CA GLN A 228 1.46 5.47 -16.90
C GLN A 228 2.67 4.79 -16.24
N MET A 229 3.35 5.49 -15.31
CA MET A 229 4.45 4.93 -14.52
C MET A 229 4.02 3.67 -13.77
N ALA A 230 2.85 3.69 -13.15
CA ALA A 230 2.30 2.52 -12.45
C ALA A 230 2.04 1.35 -13.40
N THR A 231 1.58 1.60 -14.63
CA THR A 231 1.40 0.56 -15.65
C THR A 231 2.75 -0.10 -15.99
N ASP A 232 3.80 0.70 -16.18
CA ASP A 232 5.15 0.19 -16.46
C ASP A 232 5.71 -0.61 -15.27
N VAL A 233 5.49 -0.12 -14.04
CA VAL A 233 5.86 -0.83 -12.81
C VAL A 233 5.18 -2.19 -12.74
N TRP A 234 3.85 -2.23 -12.82
CA TRP A 234 3.08 -3.49 -12.78
C TRP A 234 3.52 -4.48 -13.86
N THR A 235 3.82 -3.99 -15.06
CA THR A 235 4.32 -4.82 -16.16
C THR A 235 5.69 -5.40 -15.83
N ALA A 236 6.65 -4.55 -15.43
CA ALA A 236 8.02 -4.95 -15.15
C ALA A 236 8.12 -5.91 -13.96
N VAL A 237 7.45 -5.58 -12.86
CA VAL A 237 7.47 -6.39 -11.63
C VAL A 237 6.80 -7.74 -11.86
N PHE A 238 5.69 -7.82 -12.61
CA PHE A 238 5.06 -9.09 -12.95
C PHE A 238 5.98 -9.98 -13.80
N HIS A 239 6.63 -9.41 -14.82
CA HIS A 239 7.58 -10.16 -15.63
C HIS A 239 8.77 -10.67 -14.83
N SER A 240 9.26 -9.87 -13.88
CA SER A 240 10.31 -10.28 -12.95
C SER A 240 9.83 -11.42 -12.05
N SER A 241 8.66 -11.29 -11.42
CA SER A 241 8.09 -12.30 -10.53
C SER A 241 7.83 -13.64 -11.20
N VAL A 242 7.38 -13.64 -12.46
CA VAL A 242 7.22 -14.89 -13.23
C VAL A 242 8.57 -15.46 -13.68
N GLY A 243 9.55 -14.60 -13.93
CA GLY A 243 10.88 -14.99 -14.41
C GLY A 243 11.73 -15.71 -13.36
N ASP A 244 11.49 -15.45 -12.08
CA ASP A 244 12.32 -15.91 -10.95
C ASP A 244 11.57 -16.87 -10.02
N LEU A 245 10.62 -17.63 -10.55
CA LEU A 245 9.83 -18.59 -9.76
C LEU A 245 10.69 -19.78 -9.33
N GLU A 246 10.70 -20.05 -8.02
CA GLU A 246 11.14 -21.34 -7.50
C GLU A 246 10.16 -22.44 -7.93
N VAL A 247 10.70 -23.62 -8.22
CA VAL A 247 9.91 -24.80 -8.62
C VAL A 247 10.18 -25.96 -7.68
N GLU A 248 9.13 -26.69 -7.35
CA GLU A 248 9.21 -27.96 -6.64
C GLU A 248 9.89 -29.06 -7.50
N PRO A 249 10.32 -30.19 -6.89
CA PRO A 249 10.92 -31.30 -7.64
C PRO A 249 10.01 -31.91 -8.71
N ASP A 250 8.69 -31.73 -8.61
CA ASP A 250 7.71 -32.16 -9.61
C ASP A 250 7.53 -31.15 -10.76
N GLY A 251 8.23 -30.02 -10.71
CA GLY A 251 8.16 -28.92 -11.67
C GLY A 251 7.04 -27.90 -11.41
N SER A 252 6.33 -27.99 -10.29
CA SER A 252 5.28 -27.04 -9.91
C SER A 252 5.88 -25.73 -9.39
N PRO A 253 5.49 -24.55 -9.91
CA PRO A 253 5.96 -23.27 -9.39
C PRO A 253 5.40 -23.00 -7.99
N ILE A 254 6.24 -22.45 -7.12
CA ILE A 254 5.89 -22.03 -5.76
C ILE A 254 5.58 -20.54 -5.78
N PHE A 255 4.56 -20.12 -5.03
CA PHE A 255 4.33 -18.70 -4.79
C PHE A 255 5.44 -18.13 -3.90
N PRO A 256 6.11 -17.05 -4.34
CA PRO A 256 7.01 -16.32 -3.46
C PRO A 256 6.26 -15.79 -2.23
N THR A 257 6.99 -15.64 -1.13
CA THR A 257 6.45 -15.14 0.15
C THR A 257 6.69 -13.65 0.36
N ASP A 258 7.28 -12.98 -0.63
CA ASP A 258 7.61 -11.56 -0.63
C ASP A 258 6.77 -10.76 -1.65
N TRP A 259 7.24 -9.57 -2.03
CA TRP A 259 6.58 -8.69 -2.98
C TRP A 259 6.26 -9.37 -4.32
N GLN A 260 7.08 -10.33 -4.75
CA GLN A 260 6.84 -11.03 -6.02
C GLN A 260 5.54 -11.84 -5.94
N GLY A 261 5.30 -12.49 -4.80
CA GLY A 261 4.07 -13.24 -4.56
C GLY A 261 2.84 -12.34 -4.52
N GLU A 262 2.95 -11.14 -3.94
CA GLU A 262 1.88 -10.14 -3.94
C GLU A 262 1.53 -9.72 -5.37
N VAL A 263 2.54 -9.38 -6.19
CA VAL A 263 2.34 -9.00 -7.59
C VAL A 263 1.63 -10.09 -8.38
N LEU A 264 2.05 -11.33 -8.20
CA LEU A 264 1.44 -12.48 -8.87
C LEU A 264 -0.02 -12.65 -8.43
N ARG A 265 -0.32 -12.62 -7.13
CA ARG A 265 -1.71 -12.74 -6.64
C ARG A 265 -2.61 -11.61 -7.14
N GLU A 266 -2.09 -10.39 -7.24
CA GLU A 266 -2.86 -9.26 -7.75
C GLU A 266 -3.10 -9.33 -9.27
N MET A 267 -2.13 -9.77 -10.05
CA MET A 267 -2.21 -9.73 -11.52
C MET A 267 -2.82 -11.00 -12.12
N LEU A 268 -2.56 -12.18 -11.54
CA LEU A 268 -2.97 -13.47 -12.10
C LEU A 268 -4.48 -13.61 -12.36
N PRO A 269 -5.40 -13.10 -11.52
CA PRO A 269 -6.84 -13.17 -11.78
C PRO A 269 -7.25 -12.50 -13.10
N ASP A 270 -6.57 -11.42 -13.50
CA ASP A 270 -6.82 -10.73 -14.76
C ASP A 270 -6.06 -11.37 -15.93
N VAL A 271 -4.88 -11.94 -15.67
CA VAL A 271 -4.05 -12.60 -16.71
C VAL A 271 -4.63 -13.96 -17.11
N VAL A 272 -5.11 -14.74 -16.15
CA VAL A 272 -5.72 -16.06 -16.36
C VAL A 272 -7.05 -16.14 -15.57
N PRO A 273 -8.11 -15.50 -16.07
CA PRO A 273 -9.40 -15.48 -15.40
C PRO A 273 -10.07 -16.87 -15.36
N GLY A 274 -10.92 -17.06 -14.36
CA GLY A 274 -11.79 -18.24 -14.22
C GLY A 274 -11.12 -19.46 -13.59
N VAL A 275 -9.94 -19.31 -12.99
CA VAL A 275 -9.26 -20.36 -12.23
C VAL A 275 -8.68 -19.82 -10.93
N HIS A 276 -8.46 -20.72 -9.95
CA HIS A 276 -7.74 -20.38 -8.73
C HIS A 276 -6.30 -19.91 -9.02
N VAL A 277 -5.78 -19.08 -8.13
CA VAL A 277 -4.52 -18.34 -8.32
C VAL A 277 -3.30 -19.26 -8.47
N GLU A 278 -3.29 -20.42 -7.81
CA GLU A 278 -2.27 -21.46 -7.96
C GLU A 278 -2.29 -22.11 -9.33
N GLU A 279 -3.48 -22.37 -9.88
CA GLU A 279 -3.61 -22.89 -11.24
C GLU A 279 -3.27 -21.84 -12.29
N ALA A 280 -3.62 -20.57 -12.03
CA ALA A 280 -3.17 -19.45 -12.85
C ALA A 280 -1.64 -19.38 -12.92
N LEU A 281 -0.96 -19.48 -11.77
CA LEU A 281 0.51 -19.48 -11.68
C LEU A 281 1.12 -20.62 -12.49
N ARG A 282 0.61 -21.86 -12.33
CA ARG A 282 1.06 -23.03 -13.12
C ARG A 282 0.93 -22.81 -14.62
N ARG A 283 -0.19 -22.24 -15.07
CA ARG A 283 -0.43 -21.96 -16.50
C ARG A 283 0.50 -20.90 -17.05
N VAL A 284 0.70 -19.82 -16.29
CA VAL A 284 1.63 -18.75 -16.68
C VAL A 284 3.06 -19.28 -16.74
N HIS A 285 3.51 -20.01 -15.71
CA HIS A 285 4.84 -20.63 -15.69
C HIS A 285 5.05 -21.57 -16.87
N ARG A 286 4.09 -22.47 -17.15
CA ARG A 286 4.18 -23.41 -18.30
C ARG A 286 4.25 -22.69 -19.65
N ARG A 287 3.48 -21.61 -19.84
CA ARG A 287 3.51 -20.83 -21.08
C ARG A 287 4.80 -20.03 -21.22
N ARG A 288 5.40 -19.58 -20.11
CA ARG A 288 6.68 -18.87 -20.06
C ARG A 288 7.85 -19.79 -20.42
N THR A 289 7.86 -21.02 -19.89
CA THR A 289 8.96 -21.99 -20.06
C THR A 289 8.79 -22.92 -21.25
N GLY A 290 7.57 -23.06 -21.79
CA GLY A 290 7.28 -23.87 -22.97
C GLY A 290 7.40 -23.11 -24.29
N ASP A 291 7.18 -23.82 -25.40
CA ASP A 291 7.41 -23.31 -26.77
C ASP A 291 6.30 -22.38 -27.29
N ALA A 292 5.17 -22.24 -26.58
CA ALA A 292 4.01 -21.49 -27.06
C ALA A 292 3.15 -20.87 -25.95
N GLY A 293 2.43 -19.80 -26.30
CA GLY A 293 1.39 -19.19 -25.47
C GLY A 293 1.83 -18.03 -24.58
N TRP A 294 3.13 -17.75 -24.45
CA TRP A 294 3.63 -16.57 -23.72
C TRP A 294 3.25 -15.25 -24.40
N VAL A 295 3.33 -15.20 -25.74
CA VAL A 295 2.99 -14.03 -26.54
C VAL A 295 1.52 -13.65 -26.38
N GLU A 296 0.62 -14.64 -26.37
CA GLU A 296 -0.82 -14.43 -26.15
C GLU A 296 -1.12 -13.87 -24.76
N LEU A 297 -0.31 -14.23 -23.75
CA LEU A 297 -0.46 -13.68 -22.41
C LEU A 297 -0.03 -12.21 -22.33
N GLN A 298 0.81 -11.70 -23.23
CA GLN A 298 1.29 -10.30 -23.17
C GLN A 298 0.13 -9.30 -23.19
N THR A 299 -0.88 -9.53 -24.05
CA THR A 299 -2.07 -8.68 -24.10
C THR A 299 -2.82 -8.65 -22.78
N ARG A 300 -2.90 -9.80 -22.09
CA ARG A 300 -3.60 -9.91 -20.80
C ARG A 300 -2.79 -9.33 -19.66
N ILE A 301 -1.47 -9.50 -19.67
CA ILE A 301 -0.54 -8.86 -18.73
C ILE A 301 -0.65 -7.35 -18.85
N HIS A 302 -0.62 -6.81 -20.07
CA HIS A 302 -0.80 -5.39 -20.32
C HIS A 302 -2.16 -4.89 -19.80
N TYR A 303 -3.25 -5.60 -20.11
CA TYR A 303 -4.58 -5.26 -19.60
C TYR A 303 -4.65 -5.25 -18.07
N ALA A 304 -4.11 -6.27 -17.41
CA ALA A 304 -4.05 -6.36 -15.96
C ALA A 304 -3.26 -5.19 -15.35
N ALA A 305 -2.11 -4.84 -15.93
CA ALA A 305 -1.30 -3.72 -15.49
C ALA A 305 -2.03 -2.37 -15.64
N VAL A 306 -2.67 -2.13 -16.79
CA VAL A 306 -3.49 -0.93 -17.05
C VAL A 306 -4.63 -0.81 -16.04
N ARG A 307 -5.30 -1.93 -15.73
CA ARG A 307 -6.38 -1.97 -14.73
C ARG A 307 -5.84 -1.64 -13.33
N ARG A 308 -4.74 -2.29 -12.91
CA ARG A 308 -4.11 -2.08 -11.60
C ARG A 308 -3.55 -0.68 -11.42
N ALA A 309 -3.06 -0.07 -12.50
CA ALA A 309 -2.60 1.31 -12.49
C ALA A 309 -3.72 2.37 -12.47
N GLY A 310 -4.99 1.97 -12.60
CA GLY A 310 -6.11 2.90 -12.67
C GLY A 310 -6.06 3.83 -13.90
N ALA A 311 -5.36 3.44 -14.97
CA ALA A 311 -5.08 4.32 -16.10
C ALA A 311 -6.36 4.79 -16.82
N SER A 312 -7.38 3.95 -16.92
CA SER A 312 -8.69 4.34 -17.46
C SER A 312 -9.37 5.43 -16.63
N LYS A 313 -9.25 5.38 -15.28
CA LYS A 313 -9.80 6.41 -14.37
C LYS A 313 -9.03 7.71 -14.52
N ALA A 314 -7.70 7.65 -14.57
CA ALA A 314 -6.84 8.81 -14.77
C ALA A 314 -7.12 9.51 -16.11
N LEU A 315 -7.23 8.75 -17.21
CA LEU A 315 -7.60 9.28 -18.52
C LEU A 315 -8.98 9.94 -18.51
N ALA A 316 -9.99 9.28 -17.92
CA ALA A 316 -11.33 9.83 -17.84
C ALA A 316 -11.37 11.13 -17.02
N ASN A 317 -10.59 11.23 -15.93
CA ASN A 317 -10.45 12.43 -15.13
C ASN A 317 -9.78 13.57 -15.91
N ALA A 318 -8.70 13.26 -16.65
CA ALA A 318 -8.01 14.25 -17.49
C ALA A 318 -8.91 14.76 -18.62
N LEU A 319 -9.64 13.88 -19.33
CA LEU A 319 -10.60 14.26 -20.36
C LEU A 319 -11.73 15.15 -19.81
N ARG A 320 -12.25 14.84 -18.61
CA ARG A 320 -13.25 15.68 -17.93
C ARG A 320 -12.69 17.06 -17.60
N GLY A 321 -11.45 17.14 -17.13
CA GLY A 321 -10.77 18.42 -16.86
C GLY A 321 -10.60 19.27 -18.13
N LEU A 322 -10.14 18.66 -19.23
CA LEU A 322 -10.00 19.34 -20.53
C LEU A 322 -11.34 19.86 -21.07
N GLN A 323 -12.43 19.10 -20.90
CA GLN A 323 -13.76 19.54 -21.30
C GLN A 323 -14.28 20.73 -20.47
N GLN A 324 -13.92 20.81 -19.19
CA GLN A 324 -14.32 21.92 -18.31
C GLN A 324 -13.58 23.22 -18.68
N LEU A 325 -12.28 23.14 -18.98
CA LEU A 325 -11.49 24.29 -19.44
C LEU A 325 -12.03 24.87 -20.75
N ASN A 326 -12.30 24.00 -21.73
CA ASN A 326 -12.88 24.40 -23.02
C ASN A 326 -14.29 25.04 -22.93
N ARG A 327 -15.02 24.83 -21.82
CA ARG A 327 -16.30 25.50 -21.56
C ARG A 327 -16.14 26.82 -20.83
N GLY A 328 -15.11 26.98 -19.99
CA GLY A 328 -14.78 28.23 -19.31
C GLY A 328 -14.29 29.32 -20.26
N ASP A 329 -13.52 28.97 -21.30
CA ASP A 329 -13.02 29.91 -22.32
C ASP A 329 -14.10 30.38 -23.33
N LYS A 330 -15.31 29.83 -23.26
CA LYS A 330 -16.44 30.19 -24.14
C LYS A 330 -17.52 31.04 -23.45
N ALA A 331 -17.32 31.43 -22.19
CA ALA A 331 -18.19 32.31 -21.42
C ALA A 331 -17.55 33.69 -21.26
#